data_AF-F0G2D0-F1
#
_entry.id   AF-F0G2D0-F1
#
_cell.length_a   1.000
_cell.length_b   1.000
_cell.length_c   1.000
_cell.angle_alpha   90.00
_cell.angle_beta   90.00
_cell.angle_gamma   90.00
#
_symmetry.space_group_name_H-M   'P 1'
#
loop_
_entity.id
_entity.type
_entity.pdbx_description
1 polymer ?
#
loop_
_entity_poly.entity_id
_entity_poly.type
_entity_poly.pdbx_seq_one_letter_code
_entity_poly.pdbx_strand_id
1 'polypeptide(L)' 'EPIILHRDAVSGGGYATIGTVISADMDLIGQMQPNHRARFVRVTMAEALAARREYQRRLALLRAVLQD' A
#
# COMPACT_ATOMS: atom_id res chain seq x y z
N GLU A 1 6.32 9.22 -17.40
CA GLU A 1 6.69 8.22 -16.38
C GLU A 1 5.55 8.11 -15.36
N PRO A 2 5.28 6.93 -14.77
CA PRO A 2 4.21 6.78 -13.77
C PRO A 2 4.61 7.37 -12.41
N ILE A 3 3.64 7.93 -11.68
CA ILE A 3 3.80 8.41 -10.30
C ILE A 3 2.82 7.68 -9.38
N ILE A 4 3.25 7.38 -8.16
CA ILE A 4 2.37 6.79 -7.13
C ILE A 4 1.93 7.91 -6.20
N LEU A 5 0.62 8.04 -6.02
CA LEU A 5 0.05 9.03 -5.11
C LEU A 5 0.05 8.47 -3.68
N HIS A 6 0.75 9.15 -2.77
CA HIS A 6 0.81 8.77 -1.36
C HIS A 6 -0.24 9.52 -0.52
N ARG A 7 -0.21 9.35 0.81
CA ARG A 7 -1.19 9.91 1.75
C ARG A 7 -1.36 11.43 1.68
N ASP A 8 -0.31 12.16 1.32
CA ASP A 8 -0.32 13.63 1.21
C ASP A 8 -0.57 14.14 -0.22
N ALA A 9 -0.93 13.24 -1.15
CA ALA A 9 -1.27 13.63 -2.50
C ALA A 9 -2.59 14.41 -2.54
N VAL A 10 -2.71 15.28 -3.55
CA VAL A 10 -3.95 15.99 -3.84
C VAL A 10 -5.07 15.01 -4.22
N SER A 11 -6.30 15.30 -3.80
CA SER A 11 -7.47 14.46 -4.06
C SER A 11 -8.00 14.56 -5.50
N GLY A 12 -7.64 15.62 -6.23
CA GLY A 12 -7.98 15.84 -7.63
C GLY A 12 -6.73 15.94 -8.51
N GLY A 13 -6.80 15.40 -9.73
CA GLY A 13 -5.71 15.48 -10.70
C GLY A 13 -6.23 15.36 -12.13
N GLY A 14 -5.50 15.95 -13.08
CA GLY A 14 -5.82 15.91 -14.52
C GLY A 14 -5.18 14.74 -15.28
N TYR A 15 -4.51 13.82 -14.58
CA TYR A 15 -3.80 12.70 -15.18
C TYR A 15 -4.62 11.40 -15.15
N ALA A 16 -4.41 10.54 -16.14
CA ALA A 16 -5.04 9.24 -16.19
C ALA A 16 -4.47 8.28 -15.14
N THR A 17 -5.35 7.67 -14.35
CA THR A 17 -4.99 6.61 -13.41
C THR A 17 -5.01 5.26 -14.11
N ILE A 18 -3.85 4.64 -14.26
CA ILE A 18 -3.69 3.32 -14.92
C ILE A 18 -3.82 2.13 -13.95
N GLY A 19 -3.82 2.39 -12.64
CA GLY A 19 -3.93 1.38 -11.60
C GLY A 19 -3.81 1.98 -10.20
N THR A 20 -4.04 1.16 -9.18
CA THR A 20 -3.99 1.56 -7.77
C THR A 20 -3.22 0.53 -6.97
N VAL A 21 -2.22 0.97 -6.21
CA VAL A 21 -1.53 0.12 -5.24
C VAL A 21 -2.48 -0.16 -4.09
N ILE A 22 -2.55 -1.41 -3.65
CA ILE A 22 -3.39 -1.80 -2.52
C ILE A 22 -2.89 -1.15 -1.22
N SER A 23 -3.81 -0.85 -0.30
CA SER A 23 -3.45 -0.18 0.95
C SER A 23 -2.46 -0.96 1.82
N ALA A 24 -2.46 -2.30 1.74
CA ALA A 24 -1.54 -3.16 2.48
C ALA A 24 -0.07 -2.99 2.07
N ASP A 25 0.19 -2.48 0.86
CA ASP A 25 1.54 -2.33 0.29
C ASP A 25 2.04 -0.87 0.35
N MET A 26 1.20 0.08 0.75
CA MET A 26 1.58 1.50 0.81
C MET A 26 2.74 1.76 1.77
N ASP A 27 2.81 1.02 2.88
CA ASP A 27 3.92 1.14 3.82
C ASP A 27 5.25 0.65 3.21
N LEU A 28 5.21 -0.34 2.29
CA LEU A 28 6.41 -0.78 1.58
C LEU A 28 6.95 0.35 0.69
N ILE A 29 6.05 1.03 -0.03
CA ILE A 29 6.40 2.17 -0.90
C ILE A 29 6.95 3.33 -0.08
N GLY A 30 6.33 3.65 1.06
CA GLY A 30 6.79 4.71 1.95
C GLY A 30 8.19 4.48 2.53
N GLN A 31 8.67 3.24 2.54
CA GLN A 31 10.01 2.86 3.01
C GLN A 31 11.04 2.70 1.87
N MET A 32 10.63 2.81 0.60
CA MET A 32 11.54 2.65 -0.54
C MET A 32 12.53 3.81 -0.61
N GLN A 33 13.80 3.46 -0.82
CA GLN A 33 14.85 4.45 -1.06
C GLN A 33 14.75 5.02 -2.48
N PRO A 34 15.33 6.21 -2.73
CA PRO A 34 15.49 6.72 -4.09
C PRO A 34 16.17 5.69 -5.01
N ASN A 35 15.70 5.59 -6.25
CA ASN A 35 16.17 4.63 -7.26
C ASN A 35 15.99 3.14 -6.89
N HIS A 36 15.20 2.83 -5.86
CA HIS A 36 14.87 1.45 -5.53
C HIS A 36 14.09 0.80 -6.69
N ARG A 37 14.44 -0.45 -7.02
CA ARG A 37 13.78 -1.20 -8.08
C ARG A 37 12.55 -1.90 -7.53
N ALA A 38 11.38 -1.55 -8.07
CA ALA A 38 10.12 -2.20 -7.76
C ALA A 38 9.45 -2.74 -9.04
N ARG A 39 8.53 -3.70 -8.87
CA ARG A 39 7.71 -4.23 -9.95
C ARG A 39 6.25 -4.26 -9.52
N PHE A 40 5.38 -3.68 -10.33
CA PHE A 40 3.93 -3.82 -10.13
C PHE A 40 3.50 -5.25 -10.45
N VAL A 41 2.74 -5.84 -9.54
CA VAL A 41 2.12 -7.16 -9.72
C VAL A 41 0.62 -6.96 -9.79
N ARG A 42 -0.01 -7.52 -10.83
CA ARG A 42 -1.47 -7.51 -10.93
C ARG A 42 -2.04 -8.38 -9.82
N VAL A 43 -3.03 -7.85 -9.11
CA VAL A 43 -3.80 -8.58 -8.10
C VAL A 43 -5.29 -8.48 -8.40
N THR A 44 -6.02 -9.47 -7.92
CA THR A 44 -7.48 -9.50 -7.89
C THR A 44 -8.00 -8.75 -6.66
N MET A 45 -9.30 -8.43 -6.67
CA MET A 45 -9.95 -7.85 -5.51
C MET A 45 -9.89 -8.79 -4.28
N ALA A 46 -10.01 -10.10 -4.50
CA ALA A 46 -9.96 -11.09 -3.43
C ALA A 46 -8.58 -11.10 -2.74
N GLU A 47 -7.50 -11.06 -3.52
CA GLU A 47 -6.13 -10.98 -3.01
C GLU A 47 -5.89 -9.65 -2.27
N ALA A 48 -6.38 -8.53 -2.80
CA ALA A 48 -6.27 -7.22 -2.15
C ALA A 48 -6.97 -7.20 -0.77
N LEU A 49 -8.17 -7.79 -0.68
CA LEU A 49 -8.92 -7.89 0.59
C LEU A 49 -8.27 -8.89 1.56
N ALA A 50 -7.69 -9.98 1.06
CA ALA A 50 -6.92 -10.92 1.87
C ALA A 50 -5.68 -10.24 2.48
N ALA A 51 -4.89 -9.52 1.66
CA ALA A 51 -3.73 -8.77 2.11
C ALA A 51 -4.09 -7.69 3.15
N ARG A 52 -5.21 -6.97 2.94
CA ARG A 52 -5.72 -5.99 3.91
C ARG A 52 -6.08 -6.64 5.26
N ARG A 53 -6.75 -7.79 5.25
CA ARG A 53 -7.10 -8.53 6.47
C ARG A 53 -5.85 -8.99 7.22
N GLU A 54 -4.87 -9.53 6.50
CA GLU A 54 -3.61 -9.98 7.09
C GLU A 54 -2.81 -8.82 7.70
N TYR A 55 -2.74 -7.68 7.01
CA TYR A 55 -2.14 -6.47 7.55
C TYR A 55 -2.79 -6.03 8.87
N GLN A 56 -4.13 -5.97 8.92
CA GLN A 56 -4.85 -5.60 10.14
C GLN A 56 -4.65 -6.62 11.27
N ARG A 57 -4.60 -7.93 10.95
CA ARG A 57 -4.32 -8.99 11.92
C ARG A 57 -2.95 -8.81 12.58
N ARG A 58 -1.91 -8.52 11.78
CA ARG A 58 -0.55 -8.26 12.31
C ARG A 58 -0.53 -7.05 13.24
N LEU A 59 -1.20 -5.95 12.86
CA LEU A 59 -1.31 -4.78 13.73
C LEU A 59 -2.05 -5.07 15.04
N ALA A 60 -3.12 -5.88 14.99
CA ALA A 60 -3.86 -6.28 16.18
C ALA A 60 -3.00 -7.12 17.13
N LEU A 61 -2.22 -8.06 16.60
CA LEU A 61 -1.27 -8.85 17.41
C LEU A 61 -0.20 -7.98 18.05
N LEU A 62 0.41 -7.06 17.29
CA LEU A 62 1.40 -6.12 17.83
C LEU A 62 0.80 -5.28 18.97
N ARG A 63 -0.44 -4.79 18.79
CA ARG A 63 -1.14 -4.04 19.85
C ARG A 63 -1.35 -4.87 21.11
N ALA A 64 -1.75 -6.13 20.97
CA ALA A 64 -1.97 -7.01 22.11
C ALA A 64 -0.67 -7.24 22.91
N VAL A 65 0.44 -7.50 22.23
CA VAL A 65 1.74 -7.74 22.89
C VAL A 65 2.32 -6.49 23.55
N LEU A 66 2.00 -5.29 23.05
CA LEU A 66 2.46 -4.02 23.64
C LEU A 66 1.58 -3.53 24.80
N GLN A 67 0.47 -4.21 25.09
CA GLN A 67 -0.46 -3.86 26.18
C GLN A 67 -0.21 -4.67 27.47
N ASP A 68 0.65 -5.68 27.40
CA ASP A 68 1.22 -6.40 28.54
C ASP A 68 2.56 -5.78 28.95
#